data_AF-A0A9R0IUH7-F1
#
_entry.id   AF-A0A9R0IUH7-F1
#
_cell.length_a   1.000
_cell.length_b   1.000
_cell.length_c   1.000
_cell.angle_alpha   90.00
_cell.angle_beta   90.00
_cell.angle_gamma   90.00
#
_symmetry.space_group_name_H-M   'P 1'
#
loop_
_entity.id
_entity.type
_entity.pdbx_description
1 polymer ?
#
loop_
_entity_poly.entity_id
_entity_poly.type
_entity_poly.pdbx_seq_one_letter_code
_entity_poly.pdbx_strand_id
1 'polypeptide(L)'
;MPKLLSKKLKIKTQMDPRLWHKVAAISGAVAVGLGAYGAHGFKPKEPAYKQVWQTASLYHLVHTAALLATPMTKYPNIFGGLMSAGIVLFSGT
;
A
#
# COMPACT_ATOMS: atom_id res chain seq x y z
N MET A 1 -28.69 -21.15 -23.19
CA MET A 1 -28.83 -19.86 -22.48
C MET A 1 -27.79 -19.58 -21.34
N PRO A 2 -26.51 -20.03 -21.35
CA PRO A 2 -25.56 -19.74 -20.25
C PRO A 2 -24.59 -18.55 -20.47
N LYS A 3 -24.40 -18.08 -21.72
CA LYS A 3 -23.36 -17.07 -22.03
C LYS A 3 -23.66 -15.66 -21.47
N LEU A 4 -24.94 -15.31 -21.28
CA LEU A 4 -25.37 -14.02 -20.77
C LEU A 4 -25.13 -13.87 -19.26
N LEU A 5 -25.26 -14.96 -18.50
CA LEU A 5 -25.05 -14.99 -17.04
C LEU A 5 -23.56 -14.82 -16.69
N SER A 6 -22.69 -15.52 -17.43
CA SER A 6 -21.23 -15.42 -17.33
C SER A 6 -20.72 -13.99 -17.60
N LYS A 7 -21.30 -13.31 -18.61
CA LYS A 7 -20.95 -11.92 -18.94
C LYS A 7 -21.33 -10.96 -17.80
N LYS A 8 -22.53 -11.09 -17.21
CA LYS A 8 -22.95 -10.26 -16.08
C LYS A 8 -22.10 -10.51 -14.83
N LEU A 9 -21.66 -11.75 -14.60
CA LEU A 9 -20.72 -12.06 -13.51
C LEU A 9 -19.35 -11.42 -13.76
N LYS A 10 -18.82 -11.47 -14.99
CA LYS A 10 -17.55 -10.83 -15.37
C LYS A 10 -17.59 -9.30 -15.28
N ILE A 11 -18.71 -8.68 -15.66
CA ILE A 11 -18.88 -7.22 -15.66
C ILE A 11 -18.89 -6.63 -14.25
N LYS A 12 -19.35 -7.39 -13.23
CA LYS A 12 -19.44 -6.90 -11.85
C LYS A 12 -18.10 -6.93 -11.07
N THR A 13 -17.09 -7.64 -11.58
CA THR A 13 -15.80 -7.88 -10.88
C THR A 13 -14.60 -7.18 -11.49
N GLN A 14 -14.76 -6.38 -12.55
CA GLN A 14 -13.64 -5.63 -13.13
C GLN A 14 -13.44 -4.32 -12.38
N MET A 15 -12.61 -4.36 -11.34
CA MET A 15 -12.04 -3.16 -10.74
C MET A 15 -11.11 -2.52 -11.77
N ASP A 16 -11.22 -1.22 -12.02
CA ASP A 16 -10.27 -0.53 -12.91
C ASP A 16 -8.85 -0.65 -12.30
N PRO A 17 -7.88 -1.31 -12.99
CA PRO A 17 -6.48 -1.38 -12.56
C PRO A 17 -5.87 -0.04 -12.17
N ARG A 18 -6.42 1.07 -12.68
CA ARG A 18 -5.98 2.44 -12.40
C ARG A 18 -6.25 2.87 -10.95
N LEU A 19 -7.23 2.29 -10.25
CA LEU A 19 -7.52 2.67 -8.86
C LEU A 19 -6.36 2.33 -7.93
N TRP A 20 -5.88 1.09 -7.96
CA TRP A 20 -4.79 0.65 -7.09
C TRP A 20 -3.47 1.36 -7.41
N HIS A 21 -3.21 1.69 -8.68
CA HIS A 21 -2.06 2.54 -9.04
C HIS A 21 -2.14 3.94 -8.42
N LYS A 22 -3.32 4.57 -8.36
CA LYS A 22 -3.50 5.87 -7.70
C LYS A 22 -3.23 5.77 -6.20
N VAL A 23 -3.74 4.72 -5.55
CA VAL A 23 -3.48 4.48 -4.12
C VAL A 23 -1.98 4.26 -3.88
N ALA A 24 -1.32 3.45 -4.71
CA ALA A 24 0.12 3.22 -4.64
C ALA A 24 0.94 4.50 -4.86
N ALA A 25 0.54 5.36 -5.80
CA ALA A 25 1.21 6.63 -6.05
C ALA A 25 1.13 7.57 -4.83
N ILE A 26 -0.07 7.73 -4.24
CA ILE A 26 -0.24 8.57 -3.05
C ILE A 26 0.53 7.98 -1.87
N SER A 27 0.41 6.66 -1.65
CA SER A 27 1.12 5.97 -0.56
C SER A 27 2.64 6.08 -0.71
N GLY A 28 3.16 6.01 -1.93
CA GLY A 28 4.59 6.15 -2.21
C GLY A 28 5.11 7.55 -1.97
N ALA A 29 4.35 8.59 -2.35
CA ALA A 29 4.72 9.96 -2.02
C ALA A 29 4.84 10.15 -0.50
N VAL A 30 3.89 9.59 0.27
CA VAL A 30 3.92 9.63 1.74
C VAL A 30 5.11 8.85 2.29
N ALA A 31 5.34 7.61 1.83
CA ALA A 31 6.43 6.77 2.32
C ALA A 31 7.81 7.41 2.08
N VAL A 32 8.03 8.00 0.90
CA VAL A 32 9.28 8.73 0.59
C VAL A 32 9.40 9.97 1.48
N GLY A 33 8.32 10.73 1.68
CA GLY A 33 8.31 11.89 2.57
C GLY A 33 8.66 11.53 4.02
N LEU A 34 8.08 10.46 4.55
CA LEU A 34 8.36 9.95 5.90
C LEU A 34 9.81 9.46 6.05
N GLY A 35 10.34 8.78 5.03
CA GLY A 35 11.75 8.36 4.99
C GLY A 35 12.71 9.55 4.97
N ALA A 36 12.44 10.56 4.13
CA ALA A 36 13.24 11.78 4.05
C ALA A 36 13.22 12.57 5.37
N TYR A 37 12.04 12.72 5.97
CA TYR A 37 11.88 13.31 7.30
C TYR A 37 12.66 12.52 8.35
N GLY A 38 12.55 11.18 8.34
CA GLY A 38 13.30 10.30 9.25
C GLY A 38 14.82 10.46 9.18
N ALA A 39 15.35 10.70 7.98
CA ALA A 39 16.79 10.85 7.75
C ALA A 39 17.32 12.26 8.10
N HIS A 40 16.54 13.31 7.83
CA HIS A 40 17.03 14.70 7.91
C HIS A 40 16.40 15.53 9.03
N GLY A 41 15.10 15.36 9.27
CA GLY A 41 14.30 16.19 10.17
C GLY A 41 13.95 15.55 11.51
N PHE A 42 13.94 14.22 11.60
CA PHE A 42 13.52 13.51 12.79
C PHE A 42 14.63 13.46 13.84
N LYS A 43 14.41 14.20 14.93
CA LYS A 43 15.34 14.33 16.07
C LYS A 43 14.61 13.98 17.36
N PRO A 44 14.32 12.70 17.61
CA PRO A 44 13.63 12.29 18.84
C PRO A 44 14.52 12.52 20.06
N LYS A 45 13.90 12.78 21.21
CA LYS A 45 14.61 12.88 22.50
C LYS A 45 15.25 11.55 22.88
N GLU A 46 14.53 10.46 22.67
CA GLU A 46 15.02 9.10 22.89
C GLU A 46 15.60 8.51 21.60
N PRO A 47 16.88 8.08 21.58
CA PRO A 47 17.50 7.49 20.40
C PRO A 47 16.78 6.24 19.87
N ALA A 48 16.14 5.47 20.75
CA ALA A 48 15.39 4.27 20.39
C ALA A 48 14.29 4.56 19.36
N TYR A 49 13.63 5.72 19.45
CA TYR A 49 12.59 6.10 18.49
C TYR A 49 13.13 6.36 17.09
N LYS A 50 14.41 6.66 16.94
CA LYS A 50 15.02 6.78 15.60
C LYS A 50 14.97 5.44 14.87
N GLN A 51 15.26 4.35 15.57
CA GLN A 51 15.19 3.01 14.99
C GLN A 51 13.75 2.61 14.69
N VAL A 52 12.81 2.88 15.61
CA VAL A 52 11.37 2.65 15.39
C VAL A 52 10.88 3.40 14.15
N TRP A 53 11.22 4.69 14.02
CA TRP A 53 10.84 5.50 12.85
C TRP A 53 11.39 4.94 11.54
N GLN A 54 12.65 4.49 11.54
CA GLN A 54 13.27 3.90 10.36
C GLN A 54 12.58 2.60 9.95
N THR A 55 12.27 1.73 10.91
CA THR A 55 11.51 0.48 10.65
C THR A 55 10.10 0.77 10.14
N ALA A 56 9.38 1.68 10.80
CA ALA A 56 8.05 2.15 10.41
C ALA A 56 8.02 2.67 8.96
N SER A 57 8.94 3.57 8.62
CA SER A 57 9.07 4.14 7.29
C SER A 57 9.41 3.07 6.24
N LEU A 58 10.29 2.13 6.57
CA LEU A 58 10.65 1.02 5.69
C LEU A 58 9.45 0.10 5.43
N TYR A 59 8.68 -0.24 6.46
CA TYR A 59 7.49 -1.08 6.30
C TYR A 59 6.43 -0.39 5.44
N HIS A 60 6.21 0.92 5.60
CA HIS A 60 5.30 1.67 4.73
C HIS A 60 5.77 1.62 3.28
N LEU A 61 7.08 1.82 3.04
CA LEU A 61 7.65 1.77 1.70
C LEU A 61 7.51 0.37 1.06
N VAL A 62 7.79 -0.69 1.80
CA VAL A 62 7.67 -2.08 1.31
C VAL A 62 6.21 -2.42 0.97
N HIS A 63 5.27 -2.09 1.85
CA HIS A 63 3.84 -2.30 1.56
C HIS A 63 3.38 -1.47 0.36
N THR A 64 3.91 -0.25 0.18
CA THR A 64 3.61 0.57 -1.00
C THR A 64 4.14 -0.08 -2.27
N ALA A 65 5.38 -0.59 -2.25
CA ALA A 65 5.96 -1.28 -3.40
C ALA A 65 5.13 -2.52 -3.77
N ALA A 66 4.68 -3.28 -2.77
CA ALA A 66 3.72 -4.37 -2.97
C ALA A 66 2.39 -3.86 -3.55
N LEU A 67 1.85 -2.76 -3.02
CA LEU A 67 0.60 -2.15 -3.49
C LEU A 67 0.66 -1.77 -4.98
N LEU A 68 1.82 -1.36 -5.49
CA LEU A 68 2.03 -1.07 -6.91
C LEU A 68 1.81 -2.32 -7.79
N ALA A 69 2.19 -3.50 -7.30
CA ALA A 69 1.99 -4.78 -8.00
C ALA A 69 0.55 -5.31 -7.93
N THR A 70 -0.34 -4.68 -7.15
CA THR A 70 -1.72 -5.14 -6.91
C THR A 70 -2.49 -5.50 -8.19
N PRO A 71 -2.48 -4.69 -9.27
CA PRO A 71 -3.26 -5.01 -10.48
C PRO A 71 -2.80 -6.26 -11.23
N MET A 72 -1.59 -6.76 -10.94
CA MET A 72 -1.03 -7.98 -11.54
C MET A 72 -1.46 -9.25 -10.79
N THR A 73 -2.12 -9.12 -9.64
CA THR A 73 -2.50 -10.26 -8.79
C THR A 73 -3.85 -10.87 -9.20
N LYS A 74 -4.07 -12.14 -8.83
CA LYS A 74 -5.35 -12.85 -9.09
C LYS A 74 -6.55 -12.21 -8.38
N TYR A 75 -6.32 -11.61 -7.20
CA TYR A 75 -7.36 -11.01 -6.36
C TYR A 75 -6.94 -9.61 -5.88
N PRO A 76 -6.94 -8.60 -6.77
CA PRO A 76 -6.37 -7.28 -6.49
C PRO A 76 -7.00 -6.58 -5.29
N ASN A 77 -8.29 -6.75 -5.03
CA ASN A 77 -8.93 -6.09 -3.88
C ASN A 77 -8.53 -6.67 -2.54
N ILE A 78 -8.38 -7.99 -2.48
CA ILE A 78 -7.96 -8.67 -1.25
C ILE A 78 -6.51 -8.32 -1.00
N PHE A 79 -5.66 -8.48 -2.02
CA PHE A 79 -4.24 -8.16 -1.92
C PHE A 79 -4.00 -6.69 -1.58
N GLY A 80 -4.58 -5.77 -2.36
CA GLY A 80 -4.46 -4.33 -2.12
C GLY A 80 -5.03 -3.91 -0.78
N GLY A 81 -6.19 -4.45 -0.38
CA GLY A 81 -6.79 -4.20 0.92
C GLY A 81 -5.91 -4.66 2.08
N LEU A 82 -5.30 -5.84 1.99
CA LEU A 82 -4.37 -6.35 3.00
C LEU A 82 -3.09 -5.51 3.07
N MET A 83 -2.54 -5.09 1.92
CA MET A 83 -1.36 -4.22 1.90
C MET A 83 -1.66 -2.86 2.51
N SER A 84 -2.80 -2.25 2.19
CA SER A 84 -3.25 -1.01 2.82
C SER A 84 -3.50 -1.17 4.32
N ALA A 85 -4.10 -2.28 4.75
CA ALA A 85 -4.28 -2.58 6.16
C ALA A 85 -2.94 -2.73 6.89
N GLY A 86 -1.95 -3.38 6.28
CA GLY A 86 -0.61 -3.54 6.84
C GLY A 86 0.13 -2.21 7.01
N ILE A 87 -0.08 -1.25 6.10
CA ILE A 87 0.42 0.13 6.29
C ILE A 87 -0.15 0.74 7.56
N VAL A 88 -1.48 0.69 7.73
CA VAL A 88 -2.17 1.33 8.85
C VAL A 88 -1.86 0.65 10.19
N LEU A 89 -1.80 -0.68 10.21
CA LEU A 89 -1.69 -1.46 11.44
C LEU A 89 -0.26 -1.68 11.91
N PHE A 90 0.72 -1.75 10.98
CA PHE A 90 2.07 -2.21 11.31
C PHE A 90 3.18 -1.20 10.98
N SER A 91 2.94 -0.20 10.13
CA SER A 91 4.00 0.73 9.72
C SER A 91 4.23 1.90 10.71
N GLY A 92 3.84 1.74 11.97
CA GLY A 92 4.00 2.75 13.02
C GLY A 92 3.97 2.19 14.45
N THR A 93 4.04 0.87 14.59
CA THR A 93 4.09 0.11 15.85
C THR A 93 5.48 -0.44 16.06
#